data_AF-A0A871RDE1-F1
#
_entry.id   AF-A0A871RDE1-F1
#
_cell.length_a   1.000
_cell.length_b   1.000
_cell.length_c   1.000
_cell.angle_alpha   90.00
_cell.angle_beta   90.00
_cell.angle_gamma   90.00
#
_symmetry.space_group_name_H-M   'P 1'
#
loop_
_entity.id
_entity.type
_entity.pdbx_description
1 polymer ?
#
loop_
_entity_poly.entity_id
_entity_poly.type
_entity_poly.pdbx_seq_one_letter_code
_entity_poly.pdbx_strand_id
1 'polypeptide(L)'
;MADKFPEINDVSVDGTEQPSGDFLSREKAALGDEFATDEDQKIVQEAEEGDDDEFQDFKTQFPAVDSQASETVAADKETEKGEAGESDYLNEGTAAVTKKFDSLNMEESEPVKEWKQKKEAEITEKDEADAKKLQGLKEDAQKATDEFYENYNNKKDVLIEQTKKEEKKFLEKRDSFLEKGTVWDHAIELLKLNKNSSSVDDENQRDKTRFKEILLSLKGKETVPGAQGISEN
;
A
#
# COMPACT_ATOMS: atom_id res chain seq x y z
N MET A 1 -34.43 -3.94 -5.37
CA MET A 1 -33.10 -3.90 -4.71
C MET A 1 -32.96 -2.61 -3.89
N ALA A 2 -33.97 -2.24 -3.10
CA ALA A 2 -33.91 -1.09 -2.18
C ALA A 2 -33.94 -1.54 -0.71
N ASP A 3 -34.29 -2.80 -0.42
CA ASP A 3 -34.42 -3.35 0.93
C ASP A 3 -33.07 -3.81 1.54
N LYS A 4 -31.96 -3.15 1.19
CA LYS A 4 -30.62 -3.52 1.63
C LYS A 4 -29.90 -2.44 2.44
N PHE A 5 -30.57 -1.33 2.74
CA PHE A 5 -30.05 -0.28 3.62
C PHE A 5 -31.06 -0.02 4.74
N PRO A 6 -30.62 0.04 6.01
CA PRO A 6 -31.45 0.51 7.11
C PRO A 6 -31.90 1.95 6.85
N GLU A 7 -33.17 2.25 7.12
CA GLU A 7 -33.69 3.62 7.02
C GLU A 7 -33.09 4.49 8.15
N ILE A 8 -32.54 5.65 7.79
CA ILE A 8 -31.81 6.62 8.66
C ILE A 8 -32.67 7.29 9.76
N ASN A 9 -33.91 6.87 9.96
CA ASN A 9 -34.86 7.54 10.86
C ASN A 9 -34.65 7.31 12.37
N ASP A 10 -33.59 6.60 12.79
CA ASP A 10 -33.35 6.30 14.22
C ASP A 10 -32.05 6.90 14.80
N VAL A 11 -31.42 7.84 14.08
CA VAL A 11 -30.41 8.71 14.71
C VAL A 11 -31.15 9.89 15.34
N SER A 12 -31.48 9.75 16.62
CA SER A 12 -31.87 10.88 17.47
C SER A 12 -30.76 11.93 17.42
N VAL A 13 -31.02 13.02 16.68
CA VAL A 13 -30.26 14.27 16.75
C VAL A 13 -30.73 15.01 18.01
N ASP A 14 -30.51 14.42 19.17
CA ASP A 14 -30.54 15.12 20.44
C ASP A 14 -29.23 14.80 21.15
N GLY A 15 -28.34 15.81 21.19
CA GLY A 15 -27.00 15.72 21.77
C GLY A 15 -27.02 15.68 23.30
N THR A 16 -27.94 14.92 23.90
CA THR A 16 -28.18 14.88 25.35
C THR A 16 -27.80 13.57 26.02
N GLU A 17 -27.27 12.59 25.29
CA GLU A 17 -26.59 11.46 25.89
C GLU A 17 -25.10 11.59 25.61
N GLN A 18 -24.32 12.00 26.62
CA GLN A 18 -22.88 11.77 26.56
C GLN A 18 -22.67 10.26 26.50
N PRO A 19 -22.16 9.69 25.40
CA PRO A 19 -21.90 8.27 25.35
C PRO A 19 -20.74 7.99 26.31
N SER A 20 -21.03 7.40 27.46
CA SER A 20 -20.04 6.94 28.43
C SER A 20 -19.36 5.68 27.89
N GLY A 21 -18.51 5.84 26.90
CA GLY A 21 -17.80 4.73 26.26
C GLY A 21 -16.58 5.24 25.48
N ASP A 22 -15.51 4.45 25.54
CA ASP A 22 -14.28 4.70 24.81
C ASP A 22 -14.54 4.84 23.30
N PHE A 23 -13.79 5.73 22.65
CA PHE A 23 -13.95 6.09 21.24
C PHE A 23 -13.98 4.85 20.33
N LEU A 24 -13.13 3.87 20.64
CA LEU A 24 -13.04 2.59 19.91
C LEU A 24 -14.31 1.74 20.04
N SER A 25 -14.92 1.72 21.23
CA SER A 25 -16.17 0.98 21.46
C SER A 25 -17.34 1.59 20.69
N ARG A 26 -17.35 2.92 20.55
CA ARG A 26 -18.38 3.65 19.81
C ARG A 26 -18.26 3.41 18.30
N GLU A 27 -17.05 3.53 17.75
CA GLU A 27 -16.79 3.24 16.33
C GLU A 27 -17.11 1.78 16.00
N LYS A 28 -16.73 0.83 16.88
CA LYS A 28 -17.07 -0.59 16.71
C LYS A 28 -18.58 -0.85 16.66
N ALA A 29 -19.35 -0.17 17.51
CA ALA A 29 -20.81 -0.31 17.51
C ALA A 29 -21.46 0.28 16.24
N ALA A 30 -20.89 1.37 15.71
CA ALA A 30 -21.39 2.04 14.52
C ALA A 30 -21.02 1.33 13.21
N LEU A 31 -19.80 0.79 13.10
CA LEU A 31 -19.25 0.18 11.89
C LEU A 31 -19.40 -1.35 11.83
N GLY A 32 -19.69 -1.99 12.96
CA GLY A 32 -19.81 -3.44 13.05
C GLY A 32 -18.48 -4.18 12.92
N ASP A 33 -18.53 -5.51 12.85
CA ASP A 33 -17.36 -6.41 12.88
C ASP A 33 -16.66 -6.56 11.52
N GLU A 34 -17.10 -5.83 10.49
CA GLU A 34 -16.61 -5.97 9.10
C GLU A 34 -15.21 -5.36 8.89
N PHE A 35 -14.77 -4.48 9.81
CA PHE A 35 -13.43 -3.88 9.82
C PHE A 35 -12.55 -4.36 10.98
N ALA A 36 -13.04 -5.26 11.84
CA ALA A 36 -12.24 -5.80 12.92
C ALA A 36 -11.23 -6.80 12.35
N THR A 37 -9.94 -6.49 12.51
CA THR A 37 -8.86 -7.40 12.13
C THR A 37 -8.31 -8.12 13.36
N ASP A 38 -7.70 -9.31 13.17
CA ASP A 38 -7.11 -10.08 14.27
C ASP A 38 -5.99 -9.28 15.00
N GLU A 39 -5.36 -8.34 14.32
CA GLU A 39 -4.34 -7.43 14.88
C GLU A 39 -4.94 -6.38 15.82
N ASP A 40 -6.19 -5.95 15.62
CA ASP A 40 -6.83 -4.97 16.52
C ASP A 40 -7.08 -5.56 17.91
N GLN A 41 -7.42 -6.85 17.98
CA GLN A 41 -7.59 -7.55 19.26
C GLN A 41 -6.26 -7.66 20.01
N LYS A 42 -5.16 -7.82 19.28
CA LYS A 42 -3.82 -7.86 19.84
C LYS A 42 -3.40 -6.51 20.41
N ILE A 43 -3.67 -5.42 19.71
CA ILE A 43 -3.39 -4.05 20.18
C ILE A 43 -4.18 -3.71 21.45
N VAL A 44 -5.46 -4.12 21.52
CA VAL A 44 -6.28 -3.92 22.73
C VAL A 44 -5.76 -4.76 23.90
N GLN A 45 -5.34 -6.01 23.66
CA GLN A 45 -4.72 -6.84 24.70
C GLN A 45 -3.37 -6.29 25.16
N GLU A 46 -2.50 -5.83 24.25
CA GLU A 46 -1.21 -5.20 24.60
C GLU A 46 -1.42 -3.91 25.42
N ALA A 47 -2.45 -3.13 25.12
CA ALA A 47 -2.82 -1.94 25.87
C ALA A 47 -3.35 -2.25 27.29
N GLU A 48 -4.07 -3.37 27.46
CA GLU A 48 -4.58 -3.81 28.78
C GLU A 48 -3.52 -4.52 29.64
N GLU A 49 -2.61 -5.28 29.01
CA GLU A 49 -1.55 -6.01 29.71
C GLU A 49 -0.36 -5.12 30.10
N GLY A 50 -0.29 -3.89 29.59
CA GLY A 50 0.62 -2.85 30.08
C GLY A 50 2.10 -3.13 29.85
N ASP A 51 2.42 -4.03 28.92
CA ASP A 51 3.76 -4.54 28.62
C ASP A 51 4.48 -3.73 27.52
N ASP A 52 3.84 -2.65 27.03
CA ASP A 52 4.44 -1.71 26.08
C ASP A 52 5.16 -0.58 26.82
N ASP A 53 6.50 -0.60 26.75
CA ASP A 53 7.40 0.43 27.30
C ASP A 53 7.04 1.84 26.78
N GLU A 54 6.54 1.95 25.54
CA GLU A 54 6.15 3.23 24.95
C GLU A 54 4.85 3.79 25.57
N PHE A 55 3.92 2.91 25.94
CA PHE A 55 2.69 3.29 26.64
C PHE A 55 2.92 3.67 28.11
N GLN A 56 3.91 3.04 28.76
CA GLN A 56 4.36 3.43 30.10
C GLN A 56 5.03 4.82 30.07
N ASP A 57 5.89 5.10 29.09
CA ASP A 57 6.50 6.41 28.90
C ASP A 57 5.43 7.50 28.68
N PHE A 58 4.39 7.22 27.90
CA PHE A 58 3.25 8.13 27.73
C PHE A 58 2.51 8.41 29.05
N LYS A 59 2.24 7.39 29.88
CA LYS A 59 1.61 7.57 31.20
C LYS A 59 2.46 8.39 32.19
N THR A 60 3.79 8.33 32.07
CA THR A 60 4.68 9.15 32.92
C THR A 60 4.76 10.60 32.47
N GLN A 61 4.71 10.86 31.16
CA GLN A 61 4.71 12.20 30.57
C GLN A 61 3.35 12.89 30.70
N PHE A 62 2.26 12.11 30.72
CA PHE A 62 0.89 12.58 30.90
C PHE A 62 0.23 11.81 32.05
N PRO A 63 0.46 12.21 33.31
CA PRO A 63 -0.17 11.55 34.46
C PRO A 63 -1.69 11.60 34.31
N ALA A 64 -2.33 10.43 34.40
CA ALA A 64 -3.78 10.30 34.28
C ALA A 64 -4.47 11.15 35.35
N VAL A 65 -5.19 12.18 34.91
CA VAL A 65 -6.13 12.91 35.77
C VAL A 65 -7.31 11.98 35.98
N ASP A 66 -7.39 11.40 37.19
CA ASP A 66 -8.50 10.59 37.63
C ASP A 66 -9.82 11.34 37.33
N SER A 67 -10.71 10.71 36.56
CA SER A 67 -11.99 11.25 36.12
C SER A 67 -13.03 11.30 37.25
N GLN A 68 -12.58 11.57 38.48
CA GLN A 68 -13.41 11.87 39.65
C GLN A 68 -13.02 13.20 40.33
N ALA A 69 -12.06 13.96 39.80
CA ALA A 69 -11.65 15.26 40.34
C ALA A 69 -11.89 16.44 39.39
N SER A 70 -13.00 16.42 38.64
CA SER A 70 -13.47 17.58 37.85
C SER A 70 -14.94 17.91 38.15
N GLU A 71 -15.20 18.24 39.41
CA GLU A 71 -16.12 19.31 39.74
C GLU A 71 -15.27 20.35 40.48
N THR A 72 -15.20 21.57 39.95
CA THR A 72 -14.48 22.76 40.48
C THR A 72 -13.02 22.99 40.06
N VAL A 73 -12.79 23.17 38.75
CA VAL A 73 -11.89 24.25 38.33
C VAL A 73 -12.48 24.98 37.13
N ALA A 74 -12.50 26.29 37.27
CA ALA A 74 -13.12 27.23 36.37
C ALA A 74 -12.61 27.07 34.94
N ALA A 75 -13.56 27.19 34.00
CA ALA A 75 -13.31 27.34 32.59
C ALA A 75 -12.38 28.54 32.34
N ASP A 76 -11.15 28.26 31.94
CA ASP A 76 -10.34 29.17 31.14
C ASP A 76 -10.10 28.49 29.79
N LYS A 77 -10.67 29.11 28.77
CA LYS A 77 -10.83 28.59 27.42
C LYS A 77 -9.89 29.39 26.53
N GLU A 78 -8.66 28.93 26.34
CA GLU A 78 -7.81 29.40 25.24
C GLU A 78 -7.78 28.37 24.12
N THR A 79 -8.34 28.80 23.00
CA THR A 79 -8.39 28.12 21.71
C THR A 79 -7.49 28.90 20.76
N GLU A 80 -6.37 28.30 20.34
CA GLU A 80 -5.71 28.52 19.05
C GLU A 80 -5.78 27.18 18.30
N LYS A 81 -6.06 27.03 17.02
CA LYS A 81 -6.53 27.91 15.95
C LYS A 81 -6.90 26.94 14.82
N GLY A 82 -8.17 26.87 14.46
CA GLY A 82 -8.62 26.13 13.29
C GLY A 82 -8.45 26.98 12.02
N GLU A 83 -8.04 26.30 10.96
CA GLU A 83 -8.18 26.73 9.57
C GLU A 83 -9.66 26.93 9.19
N ALA A 84 -9.83 27.78 8.17
CA ALA A 84 -11.06 28.30 7.58
C ALA A 84 -12.27 27.34 7.49
N GLY A 85 -13.42 27.82 8.00
CA GLY A 85 -14.73 27.20 7.78
C GLY A 85 -15.84 28.11 8.29
N GLU A 86 -16.36 28.96 7.40
CA GLU A 86 -17.67 29.62 7.37
C GLU A 86 -18.60 29.37 8.58
N SER A 87 -18.77 30.37 9.46
CA SER A 87 -19.96 30.48 10.31
C SER A 87 -20.30 31.95 10.62
N ASP A 88 -21.53 32.32 10.25
CA ASP A 88 -22.11 33.66 10.24
C ASP A 88 -22.79 34.03 11.58
N TYR A 89 -22.11 33.82 12.70
CA TYR A 89 -22.64 34.21 14.01
C TYR A 89 -21.53 34.73 14.93
N LEU A 90 -21.71 35.98 15.40
CA LEU A 90 -20.96 36.68 16.46
C LEU A 90 -19.76 37.54 16.02
N ASN A 91 -20.01 38.62 15.27
CA ASN A 91 -19.02 39.68 15.03
C ASN A 91 -19.58 41.09 15.31
N GLU A 92 -20.00 41.36 16.55
CA GLU A 92 -20.44 42.72 16.91
C GLU A 92 -19.83 43.27 18.22
N GLY A 93 -19.01 42.47 18.94
CA GLY A 93 -18.46 42.87 20.24
C GLY A 93 -16.95 43.16 20.28
N THR A 94 -16.15 42.59 19.38
CA THR A 94 -14.67 42.62 19.48
C THR A 94 -14.02 43.75 18.68
N ALA A 95 -14.70 44.28 17.66
CA ALA A 95 -14.19 45.35 16.80
C ALA A 95 -14.16 46.75 17.48
N ALA A 96 -14.89 46.95 18.57
CA ALA A 96 -14.94 48.24 19.28
C ALA A 96 -13.80 48.40 20.31
N VAL A 97 -13.22 47.30 20.80
CA VAL A 97 -12.13 47.32 21.79
C VAL A 97 -10.79 47.58 21.12
N THR A 98 -10.53 46.96 19.96
CA THR A 98 -9.29 47.14 19.18
C THR A 98 -9.12 48.58 18.67
N LYS A 99 -10.19 49.19 18.14
CA LYS A 99 -10.16 50.58 17.65
C LYS A 99 -9.90 51.65 18.72
N LYS A 100 -10.05 51.32 20.00
CA LYS A 100 -9.81 52.25 21.12
C LYS A 100 -8.33 52.37 21.49
N PHE A 101 -7.51 51.41 21.07
CA PHE A 101 -6.06 51.43 21.25
C PHE A 101 -5.31 52.03 20.05
N ASP A 102 -5.88 51.95 18.83
CA ASP A 102 -5.29 52.55 17.61
C ASP A 102 -5.19 54.10 17.66
N SER A 103 -6.00 54.75 18.50
CA SER A 103 -5.99 56.22 18.66
C SER A 103 -4.92 56.74 19.64
N LEU A 104 -4.22 55.84 20.33
CA LEU A 104 -3.05 56.19 21.13
C LEU A 104 -1.82 56.03 20.23
N ASN A 105 -1.38 57.13 19.62
CA ASN A 105 -0.11 57.20 18.88
C ASN A 105 1.07 56.97 19.86
N MET A 106 1.26 55.73 20.27
CA MET A 106 2.48 55.23 20.86
C MET A 106 3.33 54.77 19.68
N GLU A 107 4.20 55.65 19.18
CA GLU A 107 5.38 55.18 18.46
C GLU A 107 5.95 54.00 19.26
N GLU A 108 5.96 52.81 18.64
CA GLU A 108 6.39 51.60 19.31
C GLU A 108 7.71 51.87 20.03
N SER A 109 7.77 51.52 21.32
CA SER A 109 8.96 51.71 22.13
C SER A 109 10.19 51.19 21.38
N GLU A 110 11.29 51.95 21.34
CA GLU A 110 12.52 51.58 20.59
C GLU A 110 12.95 50.11 20.80
N PRO A 111 12.92 49.55 22.03
CA PRO A 111 13.13 48.12 22.27
C PRO A 111 12.21 47.16 21.51
N VAL A 112 10.95 47.52 21.30
CA VAL A 112 9.96 46.72 20.56
C VAL A 112 10.26 46.74 19.07
N LYS A 113 10.70 47.88 18.52
CA LYS A 113 11.14 47.97 17.12
C LYS A 113 12.39 47.12 16.88
N GLU A 114 13.37 47.19 17.76
CA GLU A 114 14.59 46.37 17.67
C GLU A 114 14.28 44.87 17.82
N TRP A 115 13.35 44.51 18.70
CA TRP A 115 12.92 43.12 18.87
C TRP A 115 12.22 42.58 17.62
N LYS A 116 11.31 43.36 17.03
CA LYS A 116 10.67 42.99 15.75
C LYS A 116 11.68 42.83 14.63
N GLN A 117 12.64 43.73 14.50
CA GLN A 117 13.70 43.60 13.49
C GLN A 117 14.55 42.34 13.68
N LYS A 118 14.91 41.99 14.92
CA LYS A 118 15.64 40.74 15.21
C LYS A 118 14.80 39.50 14.91
N LYS A 119 13.49 39.54 15.21
CA LYS A 119 12.58 38.42 14.94
C LYS A 119 12.31 38.25 13.45
N GLU A 120 12.10 39.33 12.72
CA GLU A 120 11.95 39.31 11.26
C GLU A 120 13.21 38.73 10.60
N ALA A 121 14.41 39.13 11.07
CA ALA A 121 15.66 38.56 10.58
C ALA A 121 15.78 37.04 10.88
N GLU A 122 15.38 36.59 12.07
CA GLU A 122 15.39 35.16 12.41
C GLU A 122 14.36 34.36 11.60
N ILE A 123 13.17 34.92 11.37
CA ILE A 123 12.09 34.30 10.59
C ILE A 123 12.53 34.19 9.13
N THR A 124 13.06 35.26 8.54
CA THR A 124 13.54 35.23 7.15
C THR A 124 14.68 34.22 6.94
N GLU A 125 15.62 34.09 7.88
CA GLU A 125 16.66 33.07 7.81
C GLU A 125 16.08 31.64 7.85
N LYS A 126 15.07 31.40 8.70
CA LYS A 126 14.36 30.11 8.78
C LYS A 126 13.56 29.83 7.52
N ASP A 127 12.83 30.82 7.00
CA ASP A 127 12.05 30.70 5.77
C ASP A 127 12.95 30.40 4.57
N GLU A 128 14.14 31.02 4.49
CA GLU A 128 15.14 30.71 3.46
C GLU A 128 15.67 29.28 3.58
N ALA A 129 15.91 28.80 4.81
CA ALA A 129 16.36 27.44 5.04
C ALA A 129 15.27 26.42 4.67
N ASP A 130 14.01 26.69 5.01
CA ASP A 130 12.89 25.81 4.71
C ASP A 130 12.52 25.83 3.21
N ALA A 131 12.64 26.98 2.55
CA ALA A 131 12.51 27.07 1.09
C ALA A 131 13.57 26.22 0.37
N LYS A 132 14.82 26.23 0.85
CA LYS A 132 15.89 25.36 0.30
C LYS A 132 15.60 23.88 0.53
N LYS A 133 15.11 23.50 1.71
CA LYS A 133 14.70 22.10 1.98
C LYS A 133 13.55 21.66 1.08
N LEU A 134 12.55 22.51 0.89
CA LEU A 134 11.41 22.23 0.02
C LEU A 134 11.84 22.09 -1.44
N GLN A 135 12.76 22.93 -1.91
CA GLN A 135 13.35 22.79 -3.23
C GLN A 135 14.12 21.48 -3.36
N GLY A 136 14.97 21.14 -2.39
CA GLY A 136 15.70 19.87 -2.37
C GLY A 136 14.78 18.66 -2.43
N LEU A 137 13.72 18.65 -1.59
CA LEU A 137 12.71 17.60 -1.60
C LEU A 137 11.99 17.47 -2.95
N LYS A 138 11.69 18.61 -3.59
CA LYS A 138 11.06 18.62 -4.92
C LYS A 138 11.99 18.06 -5.98
N GLU A 139 13.26 18.45 -5.98
CA GLU A 139 14.27 17.94 -6.91
C GLU A 139 14.51 16.44 -6.70
N ASP A 140 14.58 15.98 -5.45
CA ASP A 140 14.75 14.58 -5.12
C ASP A 140 13.52 13.75 -5.53
N ALA A 141 12.31 14.27 -5.33
CA ALA A 141 11.09 13.63 -5.80
C ALA A 141 11.03 13.54 -7.34
N GLN A 142 11.50 14.57 -8.05
CA GLN A 142 11.62 14.54 -9.51
C GLN A 142 12.63 13.49 -9.96
N LYS A 143 13.83 13.46 -9.37
CA LYS A 143 14.86 12.46 -9.67
C LYS A 143 14.37 11.03 -9.39
N ALA A 144 13.69 10.81 -8.25
CA ALA A 144 13.13 9.51 -7.91
C ALA A 144 12.07 9.05 -8.92
N THR A 145 11.28 9.99 -9.45
CA THR A 145 10.30 9.71 -10.50
C THR A 145 11.01 9.33 -11.81
N ASP A 146 12.00 10.10 -12.23
CA ASP A 146 12.77 9.81 -13.45
C ASP A 146 13.51 8.47 -13.35
N GLU A 147 14.18 8.20 -12.23
CA GLU A 147 14.86 6.94 -11.95
C GLU A 147 13.89 5.75 -11.97
N PHE A 148 12.68 5.90 -11.42
CA PHE A 148 11.66 4.86 -11.48
C PHE A 148 11.31 4.50 -12.93
N TYR A 149 11.08 5.49 -13.78
CA TYR A 149 10.73 5.24 -15.18
C TYR A 149 11.89 4.69 -15.99
N GLU A 150 13.11 5.19 -15.79
CA GLU A 150 14.30 4.62 -16.41
C GLU A 150 14.49 3.15 -16.02
N ASN A 151 14.42 2.85 -14.72
CA ASN A 151 14.56 1.49 -14.21
C ASN A 151 13.43 0.57 -14.69
N TYR A 152 12.19 1.06 -14.75
CA TYR A 152 11.05 0.30 -15.28
C TYR A 152 11.22 -0.01 -16.76
N ASN A 153 11.56 0.99 -17.57
CA ASN A 153 11.76 0.82 -19.01
C ASN A 153 12.92 -0.12 -19.29
N ASN A 154 14.05 0.02 -18.59
CA ASN A 154 15.18 -0.89 -18.70
C ASN A 154 14.80 -2.33 -18.35
N LYS A 155 14.06 -2.55 -17.24
CA LYS A 155 13.58 -3.88 -16.85
C LYS A 155 12.63 -4.47 -17.90
N LYS A 156 11.70 -3.66 -18.41
CA LYS A 156 10.76 -4.06 -19.46
C LYS A 156 11.50 -4.47 -20.73
N ASP A 157 12.47 -3.67 -21.17
CA ASP A 157 13.23 -3.93 -22.39
C ASP A 157 14.08 -5.20 -22.23
N VAL A 158 14.75 -5.39 -21.09
CA VAL A 158 15.48 -6.64 -20.78
C VAL A 158 14.54 -7.84 -20.80
N LEU A 159 13.34 -7.74 -20.23
CA LEU A 159 12.35 -8.83 -20.25
C LEU A 159 11.90 -9.13 -21.68
N ILE A 160 11.61 -8.11 -22.49
CA ILE A 160 11.23 -8.28 -23.89
C ILE A 160 12.36 -8.94 -24.68
N GLU A 161 13.60 -8.52 -24.48
CA GLU A 161 14.77 -9.13 -25.12
C GLU A 161 14.95 -10.59 -24.70
N GLN A 162 14.76 -10.90 -23.42
CA GLN A 162 14.81 -12.26 -22.91
C GLN A 162 13.71 -13.11 -23.56
N THR A 163 12.46 -12.66 -23.58
CA THR A 163 11.35 -13.39 -24.22
C THR A 163 11.60 -13.60 -25.71
N LYS A 164 12.09 -12.57 -26.44
CA LYS A 164 12.46 -12.72 -27.86
C LYS A 164 13.61 -13.71 -28.07
N LYS A 165 14.58 -13.74 -27.16
CA LYS A 165 15.69 -14.71 -27.21
C LYS A 165 15.21 -16.13 -26.93
N GLU A 166 14.30 -16.29 -25.97
CA GLU A 166 13.68 -17.57 -25.65
C GLU A 166 12.79 -18.06 -26.79
N GLU A 167 12.00 -17.17 -27.41
CA GLU A 167 11.22 -17.46 -28.61
C GLU A 167 12.12 -17.95 -29.75
N LYS A 168 13.19 -17.21 -30.07
CA LYS A 168 14.15 -17.63 -31.10
C LYS A 168 14.76 -19.00 -30.79
N LYS A 169 15.20 -19.22 -29.55
CA LYS A 169 15.72 -20.52 -29.12
C LYS A 169 14.67 -21.63 -29.22
N PHE A 170 13.41 -21.34 -28.92
CA PHE A 170 12.32 -22.29 -29.03
C PHE A 170 12.03 -22.64 -30.49
N LEU A 171 12.00 -21.64 -31.38
CA LEU A 171 11.85 -21.84 -32.82
C LEU A 171 13.03 -22.65 -33.38
N GLU A 172 14.27 -22.29 -33.05
CA GLU A 172 15.47 -23.06 -33.44
C GLU A 172 15.42 -24.48 -32.90
N LYS A 173 14.99 -24.70 -31.66
CA LYS A 173 14.82 -26.03 -31.08
C LYS A 173 13.73 -26.81 -31.82
N ARG A 174 12.61 -26.18 -32.16
CA ARG A 174 11.52 -26.81 -32.92
C ARG A 174 11.98 -27.17 -34.33
N ASP A 175 12.65 -26.27 -35.02
CA ASP A 175 13.10 -26.46 -36.40
C ASP A 175 14.19 -27.52 -36.44
N SER A 176 15.20 -27.43 -35.57
CA SER A 176 16.24 -28.46 -35.47
C SER A 176 15.72 -29.81 -34.98
N PHE A 177 14.65 -29.83 -34.17
CA PHE A 177 13.96 -31.07 -33.82
C PHE A 177 13.31 -31.67 -35.06
N LEU A 178 12.52 -30.90 -35.82
CA LEU A 178 11.85 -31.38 -37.03
C LEU A 178 12.82 -31.79 -38.15
N GLU A 179 13.97 -31.14 -38.27
CA GLU A 179 15.00 -31.46 -39.28
C GLU A 179 15.80 -32.73 -38.95
N LYS A 180 15.90 -33.12 -37.68
CA LYS A 180 16.78 -34.22 -37.24
C LYS A 180 15.99 -35.45 -36.82
N GLY A 181 16.23 -36.56 -37.53
CA GLY A 181 15.71 -37.87 -37.16
C GLY A 181 14.38 -38.23 -37.83
N THR A 182 13.86 -39.40 -37.47
CA THR A 182 12.59 -39.91 -38.00
C THR A 182 11.41 -39.43 -37.16
N VAL A 183 10.19 -39.47 -37.72
CA VAL A 183 8.95 -39.16 -36.98
C VAL A 183 8.82 -40.01 -35.70
N TRP A 184 9.35 -41.23 -35.72
CA TRP A 184 9.38 -42.11 -34.55
C TRP A 184 10.38 -41.66 -33.48
N ASP A 185 11.54 -41.11 -33.87
CA ASP A 185 12.49 -40.51 -32.93
C ASP A 185 11.87 -39.31 -32.21
N HIS A 186 11.13 -38.48 -32.96
CA HIS A 186 10.39 -37.34 -32.41
C HIS A 186 9.31 -37.77 -31.42
N ALA A 187 8.52 -38.80 -31.76
CA ALA A 187 7.49 -39.33 -30.88
C ALA A 187 8.07 -39.87 -29.56
N ILE A 188 9.21 -40.55 -29.60
CA ILE A 188 9.90 -41.07 -28.41
C ILE A 188 10.39 -39.93 -27.52
N GLU A 189 10.93 -38.86 -28.09
CA GLU A 189 11.40 -37.69 -27.34
C GLU A 189 10.24 -36.90 -26.71
N LEU A 190 9.15 -36.66 -27.44
CA LEU A 190 7.95 -35.99 -26.92
C LEU A 190 7.28 -36.78 -25.81
N LEU A 191 7.18 -38.11 -25.96
CA LEU A 191 6.66 -39.01 -24.94
C LEU A 191 7.67 -39.27 -23.81
N LYS A 192 8.88 -38.69 -23.89
CA LYS A 192 10.00 -38.86 -22.95
C LYS A 192 10.25 -40.33 -22.62
N LEU A 193 10.09 -41.21 -23.61
CA LEU A 193 10.21 -42.66 -23.43
C LEU A 193 11.69 -43.02 -23.31
N ASN A 194 12.08 -43.51 -22.15
CA ASN A 194 13.40 -44.09 -21.90
C ASN A 194 13.23 -45.55 -21.51
N LYS A 195 14.27 -46.38 -21.65
CA LYS A 195 14.24 -47.81 -21.28
C LYS A 195 13.69 -48.04 -19.85
N ASN A 196 13.93 -47.11 -18.94
CA ASN A 196 13.49 -47.17 -17.54
C ASN A 196 12.20 -46.39 -17.22
N SER A 197 11.54 -45.73 -18.19
CA SER A 197 10.27 -45.04 -17.90
C SER A 197 9.14 -46.03 -17.61
N SER A 198 8.32 -45.79 -16.58
CA SER A 198 7.10 -46.58 -16.38
C SER A 198 6.15 -46.32 -17.55
N SER A 199 5.56 -47.38 -18.09
CA SER A 199 4.54 -47.31 -19.16
C SER A 199 3.25 -48.01 -18.74
N VAL A 200 3.14 -48.31 -17.45
CA VAL A 200 1.94 -48.82 -16.82
C VAL A 200 1.10 -47.61 -16.45
N ASP A 201 -0.08 -47.54 -17.05
CA ASP A 201 -1.11 -46.55 -16.72
C ASP A 201 -1.98 -47.17 -15.63
N ASP A 202 -1.64 -46.91 -14.37
CA ASP A 202 -2.30 -47.51 -13.19
C ASP A 202 -3.77 -47.05 -13.07
N GLU A 203 -4.09 -45.84 -13.51
CA GLU A 203 -5.45 -45.28 -13.48
C GLU A 203 -6.37 -45.99 -14.49
N ASN A 204 -5.86 -46.30 -15.67
CA ASN A 204 -6.64 -46.96 -16.73
C ASN A 204 -6.39 -48.47 -16.85
N GLN A 205 -5.58 -49.06 -15.97
CA GLN A 205 -5.12 -50.46 -16.02
C GLN A 205 -4.60 -50.87 -17.41
N ARG A 206 -3.91 -49.96 -18.11
CA ARG A 206 -3.36 -50.21 -19.45
C ARG A 206 -1.86 -50.37 -19.38
N ASP A 207 -1.39 -51.57 -19.71
CA ASP A 207 0.03 -51.83 -19.87
C ASP A 207 0.50 -51.42 -21.28
N LYS A 208 1.22 -50.30 -21.38
CA LYS A 208 1.81 -49.80 -22.64
C LYS A 208 3.26 -50.27 -22.81
N THR A 209 3.75 -51.22 -22.00
CA THR A 209 5.15 -51.70 -22.06
C THR A 209 5.50 -52.26 -23.43
N ARG A 210 4.64 -53.10 -24.02
CA ARG A 210 4.84 -53.64 -25.38
C ARG A 210 4.86 -52.55 -26.45
N PHE A 211 3.99 -51.54 -26.31
CA PHE A 211 3.94 -50.42 -27.24
C PHE A 211 5.20 -49.56 -27.15
N LYS A 212 5.69 -49.30 -25.94
CA LYS A 212 6.99 -48.65 -25.71
C LYS A 212 8.14 -49.45 -26.32
N GLU A 213 8.17 -50.77 -26.15
CA GLU A 213 9.20 -51.62 -26.76
C GLU A 213 9.19 -51.53 -28.30
N ILE A 214 8.00 -51.53 -28.91
CA ILE A 214 7.85 -51.34 -30.35
C ILE A 214 8.38 -49.97 -30.77
N LEU A 215 8.00 -48.88 -30.08
CA LEU A 215 8.49 -47.54 -30.38
C LEU A 215 10.03 -47.45 -30.26
N LEU A 216 10.59 -47.96 -29.16
CA LEU A 216 12.05 -48.00 -28.98
C LEU A 216 12.75 -48.83 -30.06
N SER A 217 12.11 -49.86 -30.60
CA SER A 217 12.64 -50.66 -31.70
C SER A 217 12.57 -49.95 -33.06
N LEU A 218 11.68 -48.97 -33.22
CA LEU A 218 11.50 -48.16 -34.43
C LEU A 218 12.47 -46.96 -34.47
N LYS A 219 13.03 -46.60 -33.31
CA LYS A 219 14.05 -45.56 -33.17
C LYS A 219 15.20 -45.74 -34.16
N GLY A 220 15.51 -44.70 -34.94
CA GLY A 220 16.61 -44.67 -35.91
C GLY A 220 16.47 -45.58 -37.13
N LYS A 221 15.31 -46.20 -37.37
CA LYS A 221 15.06 -46.98 -38.60
C LYS A 221 14.40 -46.07 -39.64
N GLU A 222 15.12 -45.76 -40.71
CA GLU A 222 14.62 -44.88 -41.78
C GLU A 222 13.71 -45.60 -42.81
N THR A 223 13.79 -46.93 -42.89
CA THR A 223 13.06 -47.75 -43.88
C THR A 223 11.69 -48.24 -43.42
N VAL A 224 11.26 -47.87 -42.21
CA VAL A 224 9.94 -48.26 -41.68
C VAL A 224 8.87 -47.30 -42.18
N PRO A 225 7.63 -47.77 -42.41
CA PRO A 225 6.54 -46.92 -42.87
C PRO A 225 6.32 -45.75 -41.90
N GLY A 226 6.19 -44.54 -42.45
CA GLY A 226 5.99 -43.31 -41.68
C GLY A 226 7.24 -42.72 -41.04
N ALA A 227 8.45 -43.29 -41.25
CA ALA A 227 9.69 -42.75 -40.70
C ALA A 227 10.14 -41.43 -41.36
N GLN A 228 10.01 -41.35 -42.68
CA GLN A 228 10.10 -40.12 -43.45
C GLN A 228 8.70 -39.50 -43.42
N GLY A 229 8.49 -38.47 -42.62
CA GLY A 229 7.22 -37.75 -42.58
C GLY A 229 6.77 -37.42 -44.01
N ILE A 230 5.48 -37.60 -44.27
CA ILE A 230 4.80 -37.48 -45.57
C ILE A 230 5.59 -36.57 -46.54
N SER A 231 6.36 -37.18 -47.43
CA SER A 231 6.79 -36.52 -48.67
C SER A 231 5.58 -36.60 -49.59
N GLU A 232 4.71 -35.59 -49.49
CA GLU A 232 3.66 -35.39 -50.48
C GLU A 232 4.31 -35.12 -51.84
N ASN A 233 3.80 -35.85 -52.83
CA ASN A 233 4.01 -35.63 -54.24
C ASN A 233 3.00 -34.60 -54.76
#